data_AF-A0A4R7I1R5-F1
#
_entry.id   AF-A0A4R7I1R5-F1
#
_cell.length_a   1.000
_cell.length_b   1.000
_cell.length_c   1.000
_cell.angle_alpha   90.00
_cell.angle_beta   90.00
_cell.angle_gamma   90.00
#
_symmetry.space_group_name_H-M   'P 1'
#
loop_
_entity.id
_entity.type
_entity.pdbx_description
1 polymer ?
#
loop_
_entity_poly.entity_id
_entity_poly.type
_entity_poly.pdbx_seq_one_letter_code
_entity_poly.pdbx_strand_id
1 'polypeptide(L)'
;MNTPTPSTEPTATSTDRATVVLVDPTSPDGETSLDALHDADRHVLIVVLTSGRACNALRNRAHDQGVSVTSAAWSYLEEVALRVSRSGRVVGTIVASGPDAAYELISVVAEHPCERIVLPASTARIDRMLPRRLTRQTPVVVETAAFASA
;
A
#
# COMPACT_ATOMS: atom_id res chain seq x y z
N MET A 1 -34.63 -38.62 14.50
CA MET A 1 -33.16 -38.62 14.28
C MET A 1 -32.91 -37.84 13.00
N ASN A 2 -32.50 -36.58 13.10
CA ASN A 2 -32.17 -35.75 11.94
C ASN A 2 -30.65 -35.63 11.88
N THR A 3 -30.03 -36.20 10.86
CA THR A 3 -28.63 -35.94 10.52
C THR A 3 -28.54 -34.65 9.72
N PRO A 4 -27.73 -33.65 10.12
CA PRO A 4 -27.51 -32.48 9.31
C PRO A 4 -26.62 -32.83 8.11
N THR A 5 -27.04 -32.42 6.92
CA THR A 5 -26.20 -32.34 5.72
C THR A 5 -25.08 -31.33 5.96
N PRO A 6 -23.81 -31.63 5.63
CA PRO A 6 -22.78 -30.61 5.60
C PRO A 6 -23.02 -29.69 4.40
N SER A 7 -23.40 -28.45 4.66
CA SER A 7 -23.34 -27.36 3.70
C SER A 7 -21.89 -27.19 3.27
N THR A 8 -21.57 -27.57 2.03
CA THR A 8 -20.30 -27.21 1.41
C THR A 8 -20.31 -25.71 1.17
N GLU A 9 -19.75 -24.94 2.11
CA GLU A 9 -19.32 -23.58 1.84
C GLU A 9 -18.32 -23.63 0.67
N PRO A 10 -18.44 -22.74 -0.32
CA PRO A 10 -17.41 -22.65 -1.34
C PRO A 10 -16.12 -22.22 -0.65
N THR A 11 -15.16 -23.14 -0.57
CA THR A 11 -13.78 -22.83 -0.21
C THR A 11 -13.25 -21.92 -1.31
N ALA A 12 -13.38 -20.62 -1.11
CA ALA A 12 -12.73 -19.61 -1.94
C ALA A 12 -11.23 -19.66 -1.63
N THR A 13 -10.53 -20.65 -2.16
CA THR A 13 -9.10 -20.53 -2.44
C THR A 13 -8.95 -19.53 -3.60
N SER A 14 -9.20 -18.25 -3.30
CA SER A 14 -8.67 -17.19 -4.15
C SER A 14 -7.21 -17.05 -3.77
N THR A 15 -6.36 -17.79 -4.49
CA THR A 15 -4.90 -17.78 -4.36
C THR A 15 -4.29 -16.46 -4.85
N ASP A 16 -5.12 -15.43 -5.14
CA ASP A 16 -4.66 -14.10 -5.53
C ASP A 16 -4.13 -13.38 -4.31
N ARG A 17 -2.81 -13.46 -4.16
CA ARG A 17 -2.06 -12.67 -3.20
C ARG A 17 -1.90 -11.26 -3.74
N ALA A 18 -1.99 -10.28 -2.85
CA ALA A 18 -1.83 -8.89 -3.22
C ALA A 18 -0.37 -8.44 -3.17
N THR A 19 -0.05 -7.47 -4.01
CA THR A 19 1.17 -6.67 -3.92
C THR A 19 0.84 -5.39 -3.16
N VAL A 20 1.51 -5.19 -2.02
CA VAL A 20 1.37 -3.99 -1.19
C VAL A 20 2.31 -2.92 -1.71
N VAL A 21 1.78 -1.75 -2.02
CA VAL A 21 2.54 -0.65 -2.58
C VAL A 21 2.43 0.56 -1.67
N LEU A 22 3.55 1.00 -1.11
CA LEU A 22 3.61 2.26 -0.39
C LEU A 22 3.76 3.42 -1.38
N VAL A 23 2.96 4.46 -1.23
CA VAL A 23 3.11 5.73 -1.95
C VAL A 23 3.41 6.87 -0.98
N ASP A 24 4.24 7.80 -1.41
CA ASP A 24 4.71 8.94 -0.62
C ASP A 24 4.35 10.28 -1.29
N PRO A 25 3.22 10.90 -0.93
CA PRO A 25 2.77 12.15 -1.56
C PRO A 25 3.71 13.33 -1.30
N THR A 26 4.76 13.18 -0.48
CA THR A 26 5.72 14.26 -0.16
C THR A 26 6.88 14.36 -1.14
N SER A 27 7.04 13.39 -2.04
CA SER A 27 8.17 13.31 -2.94
C SER A 27 7.73 13.26 -4.40
N PRO A 28 8.44 13.93 -5.33
CA PRO A 28 8.21 13.73 -6.76
C PRO A 28 8.42 12.27 -7.18
N ASP A 29 9.32 11.57 -6.50
CA ASP A 29 9.55 10.12 -6.68
C ASP A 29 8.61 9.24 -5.82
N GLY A 30 7.57 9.85 -5.25
CA GLY A 30 6.71 9.23 -4.25
C GLY A 30 5.83 8.11 -4.76
N GLU A 31 5.62 8.06 -6.07
CA GLU A 31 4.82 7.05 -6.76
C GLU A 31 5.67 6.07 -7.57
N THR A 32 7.01 6.15 -7.50
CA THR A 32 7.93 5.23 -8.23
C THR A 32 7.72 3.75 -7.91
N SER A 33 7.11 3.45 -6.77
CA SER A 33 6.70 2.10 -6.40
C SER A 33 5.61 1.52 -7.31
N LEU A 34 4.79 2.37 -7.96
CA LEU A 34 3.82 1.96 -8.97
C LEU A 34 4.49 1.55 -10.28
N ASP A 35 5.62 2.17 -10.62
CA ASP A 35 6.40 1.84 -11.83
C ASP A 35 7.14 0.49 -11.69
N ALA A 36 7.36 0.04 -10.44
CA ALA A 36 7.94 -1.26 -10.12
C ALA A 36 6.88 -2.39 -10.05
N LEU A 37 5.65 -2.15 -10.52
CA LEU A 37 4.64 -3.17 -10.71
C LEU A 37 4.89 -3.97 -11.99
N HIS A 38 4.94 -5.28 -11.87
CA HIS A 38 4.98 -6.23 -12.97
C HIS A 38 3.56 -6.53 -13.47
N ASP A 39 3.46 -7.13 -14.66
CA ASP A 39 2.16 -7.54 -15.24
C ASP A 39 1.48 -8.65 -14.43
N ALA A 40 2.26 -9.41 -13.65
CA ALA A 40 1.76 -10.43 -12.74
C ALA A 40 1.05 -9.87 -11.50
N ASP A 41 1.29 -8.60 -11.14
CA ASP A 41 0.65 -7.96 -9.98
C ASP A 41 -0.79 -7.56 -10.31
N ARG A 42 -1.68 -8.55 -10.31
CA ARG A 42 -3.11 -8.36 -10.65
C ARG A 42 -3.89 -7.73 -9.51
N HIS A 43 -3.54 -8.03 -8.26
CA HIS A 43 -4.15 -7.49 -7.05
C HIS A 43 -3.16 -6.55 -6.36
N VAL A 44 -3.51 -5.27 -6.24
CA VAL A 44 -2.62 -4.24 -5.69
C VAL A 44 -3.31 -3.54 -4.52
N LEU A 45 -2.62 -3.46 -3.37
CA LEU A 45 -3.05 -2.68 -2.22
C LEU A 45 -2.17 -1.44 -2.11
N ILE A 46 -2.73 -0.27 -2.43
CA ILE A 46 -2.01 1.01 -2.39
C ILE A 46 -2.17 1.61 -1.00
N VAL A 47 -1.06 1.84 -0.32
CA VAL A 47 -0.99 2.33 1.05
C VAL A 47 -0.43 3.75 1.06
N VAL A 48 -1.12 4.66 1.77
CA VAL A 48 -0.57 5.97 2.12
C VAL A 48 -0.50 6.13 3.63
N LEU A 49 0.59 6.73 4.10
CA LEU A 49 0.79 7.00 5.53
C LEU A 49 0.31 8.41 5.88
N THR A 50 -0.54 8.51 6.89
CA THR A 50 -1.04 9.77 7.46
C THR A 50 -0.29 10.19 8.72
N SER A 51 0.75 9.46 9.09
CA SER A 51 1.64 9.76 10.21
C SER A 51 3.08 10.03 9.74
N GLY A 52 3.91 10.55 10.65
CA GLY A 52 5.33 10.81 10.37
C GLY A 52 5.58 11.88 9.30
N ARG A 53 6.72 11.77 8.62
CA ARG A 53 7.18 12.74 7.61
C ARG A 53 6.35 12.71 6.33
N ALA A 54 5.85 11.54 5.93
CA ALA A 54 5.01 11.33 4.74
C ALA A 54 3.66 12.08 4.80
N CYS A 55 3.24 12.51 6.00
CA CYS A 55 2.00 13.25 6.20
C CYS A 55 2.08 14.73 5.76
N ASN A 56 3.27 15.31 5.59
CA ASN A 56 3.39 16.77 5.40
C ASN A 56 2.68 17.28 4.13
N ALA A 57 2.80 16.58 3.00
CA ALA A 57 2.09 16.97 1.77
C ALA A 57 0.58 16.77 1.90
N LEU A 58 0.14 15.73 2.63
CA LEU A 58 -1.27 15.52 2.93
C LEU A 58 -1.84 16.63 3.82
N ARG A 59 -1.05 17.16 4.76
CA ARG A 59 -1.45 18.33 5.57
C ARG A 59 -1.64 19.58 4.72
N ASN A 60 -0.70 19.85 3.82
CA ASN A 60 -0.82 20.99 2.90
C ASN A 60 -2.06 20.84 2.01
N ARG A 61 -2.23 19.66 1.40
CA ARG A 61 -3.40 19.36 0.57
C ARG A 61 -4.71 19.47 1.36
N ALA A 62 -4.74 18.96 2.60
CA ALA A 62 -5.89 19.07 3.48
C ALA A 62 -6.22 20.52 3.84
N HIS A 63 -5.20 21.33 4.10
CA HIS A 63 -5.36 22.76 4.37
C HIS A 63 -5.94 23.50 3.16
N ASP A 64 -5.38 23.29 1.97
CA ASP A 64 -5.81 23.94 0.73
C ASP A 64 -7.25 23.57 0.36
N GLN A 65 -7.67 22.35 0.68
CA GLN A 65 -9.02 21.84 0.41
C GLN A 65 -10.02 22.11 1.54
N GLY A 66 -9.57 22.58 2.70
CA GLY A 66 -10.42 22.78 3.88
C GLY A 66 -10.98 21.47 4.46
N VAL A 67 -10.22 20.36 4.37
CA VAL A 67 -10.65 19.02 4.80
C VAL A 67 -9.70 18.42 5.84
N SER A 68 -10.05 17.25 6.39
CA SER A 68 -9.15 16.49 7.26
C SER A 68 -7.98 15.87 6.48
N VAL A 69 -6.85 15.60 7.15
CA VAL A 69 -5.71 14.86 6.54
C VAL A 69 -6.14 13.51 6.01
N THR A 70 -7.00 12.80 6.73
CA THR A 70 -7.57 11.51 6.30
C THR A 70 -8.39 11.66 5.01
N SER A 71 -9.22 12.69 4.91
CA SER A 71 -10.00 12.97 3.69
C SER A 71 -9.11 13.33 2.50
N ALA A 72 -8.05 14.11 2.72
CA ALA A 72 -7.06 14.41 1.69
C ALA A 72 -6.29 13.16 1.25
N ALA A 73 -5.98 12.25 2.19
CA ALA A 73 -5.34 10.97 1.92
C ALA A 73 -6.23 10.05 1.07
N TRP A 74 -7.53 9.94 1.38
CA TRP A 74 -8.49 9.21 0.57
C TRP A 74 -8.62 9.78 -0.84
N SER A 75 -8.75 11.12 -0.96
CA SER A 75 -8.84 11.78 -2.27
C SER A 75 -7.60 11.53 -3.12
N TYR A 76 -6.41 11.57 -2.51
CA TYR A 76 -5.16 11.23 -3.17
C TYR A 76 -5.12 9.75 -3.62
N LEU A 77 -5.51 8.82 -2.75
CA LEU A 77 -5.57 7.39 -3.09
C LEU A 77 -6.58 7.07 -4.19
N GLU A 78 -7.71 7.76 -4.24
CA GLU A 78 -8.70 7.62 -5.33
C GLU A 78 -8.10 8.04 -6.67
N GLU A 79 -7.37 9.16 -6.73
CA GLU A 79 -6.66 9.62 -7.93
C GLU A 79 -5.63 8.59 -8.40
N VAL A 80 -4.83 8.05 -7.47
CA VAL A 80 -3.83 7.03 -7.76
C VAL A 80 -4.48 5.72 -8.22
N ALA A 81 -5.49 5.23 -7.48
CA ALA A 81 -6.18 3.98 -7.77
C ALA A 81 -6.91 4.02 -9.13
N LEU A 82 -7.47 5.17 -9.51
CA LEU A 82 -8.06 5.35 -10.83
C LEU A 82 -7.01 5.22 -11.94
N ARG A 83 -5.79 5.72 -11.75
CA ARG A 83 -4.70 5.55 -12.72
C ARG A 83 -4.23 4.09 -12.81
N VAL A 84 -4.06 3.43 -11.67
CA VAL A 84 -3.58 2.04 -11.63
C VAL A 84 -4.64 1.07 -12.17
N SER A 85 -5.92 1.25 -11.83
CA SER A 85 -7.00 0.37 -12.32
C SER A 85 -7.19 0.38 -13.84
N ARG A 86 -6.86 1.50 -14.51
CA ARG A 86 -6.86 1.59 -16.00
C ARG A 86 -5.89 0.62 -16.67
N SER A 87 -4.89 0.11 -15.94
CA SER A 87 -4.00 -0.95 -16.42
C SER A 87 -4.58 -2.36 -16.30
N GLY A 88 -5.84 -2.49 -15.89
CA GLY A 88 -6.54 -3.78 -15.75
C GLY A 88 -6.25 -4.51 -14.44
N ARG A 89 -5.69 -3.81 -13.43
CA ARG A 89 -5.41 -4.33 -12.08
C ARG A 89 -6.61 -4.12 -11.14
N VAL A 90 -6.80 -5.05 -10.22
CA VAL A 90 -7.74 -4.94 -9.10
C VAL A 90 -7.05 -4.16 -7.98
N VAL A 91 -7.56 -2.98 -7.65
CA VAL A 91 -6.90 -2.05 -6.72
C VAL A 91 -7.71 -1.91 -5.44
N GLY A 92 -7.07 -2.16 -4.31
CA GLY A 92 -7.52 -1.73 -2.99
C GLY A 92 -6.66 -0.56 -2.49
N THR A 93 -7.23 0.23 -1.58
CA THR A 93 -6.61 1.45 -1.05
C THR A 93 -6.67 1.45 0.46
N ILE A 94 -5.55 1.77 1.12
CA ILE A 94 -5.42 1.75 2.58
C ILE A 94 -4.81 3.07 3.04
N VAL A 95 -5.52 3.74 3.95
CA VAL A 95 -4.98 4.86 4.72
C VAL A 95 -4.48 4.33 6.05
N ALA A 96 -3.17 4.36 6.23
CA ALA A 96 -2.49 3.90 7.45
C ALA A 96 -2.11 5.09 8.34
N SER A 97 -2.26 4.93 9.66
CA SER A 97 -2.16 6.04 10.63
C SER A 97 -1.43 5.70 11.91
N GLY A 98 -0.84 4.52 12.03
CA GLY A 98 -0.15 4.11 13.25
C GLY A 98 1.23 4.74 13.46
N PRO A 99 1.94 4.26 14.49
CA PRO A 99 3.07 4.98 15.10
C PRO A 99 4.30 5.06 14.19
N ASP A 100 4.50 4.06 13.32
CA ASP A 100 5.59 4.04 12.36
C ASP A 100 5.25 3.24 11.10
N ALA A 101 5.92 3.56 9.99
CA ALA A 101 5.66 2.99 8.68
C ALA A 101 5.84 1.47 8.59
N ALA A 102 6.82 0.92 9.31
CA ALA A 102 7.09 -0.52 9.25
C ALA A 102 5.97 -1.29 9.94
N TYR A 103 5.54 -0.82 11.11
CA TYR A 103 4.42 -1.42 11.83
C TYR A 103 3.14 -1.45 10.99
N GLU A 104 2.78 -0.34 10.37
CA GLU A 104 1.58 -0.25 9.53
C GLU A 104 1.62 -1.24 8.36
N LEU A 105 2.74 -1.30 7.64
CA LEU A 105 2.88 -2.21 6.50
C LEU A 105 2.87 -3.68 6.93
N ILE A 106 3.43 -4.00 8.10
CA ILE A 106 3.35 -5.35 8.66
C ILE A 106 1.91 -5.71 9.01
N SER A 107 1.16 -4.79 9.62
CA SER A 107 -0.26 -4.99 9.93
C SER A 107 -1.08 -5.24 8.67
N VAL A 108 -0.87 -4.44 7.62
CA VAL A 108 -1.52 -4.66 6.31
C VAL A 108 -1.20 -6.05 5.76
N VAL A 109 0.07 -6.47 5.80
CA VAL A 109 0.49 -7.79 5.32
C VAL A 109 -0.04 -8.94 6.20
N ALA A 110 -0.34 -8.70 7.47
CA ALA A 110 -0.94 -9.70 8.35
C ALA A 110 -2.45 -9.89 8.06
N GLU A 111 -3.14 -8.84 7.64
CA GLU A 111 -4.58 -8.85 7.34
C GLU A 111 -4.88 -9.30 5.90
N HIS A 112 -3.91 -9.18 5.00
CA HIS A 112 -4.06 -9.50 3.58
C HIS A 112 -3.03 -10.54 3.13
N PRO A 113 -3.42 -11.58 2.37
CA PRO A 113 -2.45 -12.47 1.74
C PRO A 113 -1.56 -11.67 0.78
N CYS A 114 -0.26 -11.57 1.07
CA CYS A 114 0.67 -10.77 0.27
C CYS A 114 1.81 -11.60 -0.32
N GLU A 115 2.27 -11.18 -1.51
CA GLU A 115 3.47 -11.71 -2.17
C GLU A 115 4.70 -10.86 -1.94
N ARG A 116 4.54 -9.54 -2.09
CA ARG A 116 5.62 -8.58 -1.93
C ARG A 116 5.12 -7.23 -1.45
N ILE A 117 6.04 -6.46 -0.86
CA ILE A 117 5.90 -5.05 -0.51
C ILE A 117 6.82 -4.24 -1.43
N VAL A 118 6.27 -3.24 -2.10
CA VAL A 118 7.02 -2.31 -2.95
C VAL A 118 7.05 -0.95 -2.29
N LEU A 119 8.26 -0.48 -2.02
CA LEU A 119 8.52 0.80 -1.38
C LEU A 119 8.98 1.83 -2.43
N PRO A 120 8.60 3.11 -2.32
CA PRO A 120 8.99 4.13 -3.30
C PRO A 120 10.47 4.47 -3.15
N ALA A 121 11.10 5.02 -4.19
CA ALA A 121 12.50 5.48 -4.12
C ALA A 121 12.73 6.53 -3.01
N SER A 122 11.68 7.28 -2.65
CA SER A 122 11.69 8.25 -1.56
C SER A 122 11.68 7.62 -0.15
N THR A 123 11.67 6.29 -0.03
CA THR A 123 11.60 5.57 1.25
C THR A 123 12.58 6.08 2.30
N ALA A 124 13.81 6.41 1.91
CA ALA A 124 14.82 6.93 2.83
C ALA A 124 14.45 8.27 3.48
N ARG A 125 13.52 9.04 2.89
CA ARG A 125 12.95 10.28 3.46
C ARG A 125 11.85 9.99 4.48
N ILE A 126 11.13 8.89 4.29
CA ILE A 126 10.08 8.40 5.20
C ILE A 126 10.75 7.81 6.45
N ASP A 127 11.55 6.75 6.25
CA ASP A 127 12.36 6.08 7.27
C ASP A 127 13.50 5.31 6.57
N ARG A 128 14.75 5.70 6.85
CA ARG A 128 15.96 5.07 6.27
C ARG A 128 16.11 3.60 6.60
N MET A 129 15.53 3.15 7.71
CA MET A 129 15.61 1.78 8.17
C MET A 129 14.41 0.94 7.73
N LEU A 130 13.42 1.54 7.05
CA LEU A 130 12.15 0.88 6.70
C LEU A 130 12.36 -0.43 5.94
N PRO A 131 13.12 -0.50 4.83
CA PRO A 131 13.29 -1.76 4.10
C PRO A 131 13.89 -2.85 5.00
N ARG A 132 14.92 -2.49 5.78
CA ARG A 132 15.61 -3.42 6.68
C ARG A 132 14.72 -3.90 7.82
N ARG A 133 13.85 -3.05 8.35
CA ARG A 133 12.88 -3.41 9.40
C ARG A 133 11.86 -4.39 8.85
N LEU A 134 11.28 -4.09 7.68
CA LEU A 134 10.32 -4.97 7.02
C LEU A 134 10.92 -6.34 6.72
N THR A 135 12.08 -6.42 6.04
CA THR A 135 12.73 -7.71 5.74
C THR A 135 13.04 -8.55 6.99
N ARG A 136 13.22 -7.92 8.16
CA ARG A 136 13.47 -8.63 9.43
C ARG A 136 12.20 -9.09 10.13
N GLN A 137 11.07 -8.43 9.86
CA GLN A 137 9.83 -8.58 10.65
C GLN A 137 8.68 -9.19 9.84
N THR A 138 8.84 -9.35 8.53
CA THR A 138 7.90 -10.06 7.67
C THR A 138 8.63 -11.07 6.77
N PRO A 139 8.04 -12.24 6.48
CA PRO A 139 8.58 -13.17 5.49
C PRO A 139 8.33 -12.72 4.04
N VAL A 140 7.58 -11.64 3.83
CA VAL A 140 7.23 -11.11 2.52
C VAL A 140 8.42 -10.41 1.86
N VAL A 141 8.58 -10.59 0.55
CA VAL A 141 9.65 -9.95 -0.22
C VAL A 141 9.48 -8.44 -0.16
N VAL A 142 10.55 -7.70 0.15
CA VAL A 142 10.55 -6.24 0.21
C VAL A 142 11.43 -5.70 -0.90
N GLU A 143 10.84 -4.89 -1.77
CA GLU A 143 11.51 -4.25 -2.90
C GLU A 143 11.44 -2.74 -2.74
N THR A 144 12.50 -2.04 -3.14
CA THR A 144 12.52 -0.58 -3.20
C THR A 144 12.69 -0.15 -4.63
N ALA A 145 11.76 0.66 -5.13
CA ALA A 145 11.82 1.19 -6.48
C ALA A 145 13.07 2.06 -6.69
N ALA A 146 13.58 2.04 -7.92
CA ALA A 146 14.62 2.96 -8.33
C ALA A 146 14.05 4.37 -8.56
N PHE A 147 14.91 5.38 -8.48
CA PHE A 147 14.55 6.72 -8.94
C PHE A 147 14.22 6.66 -10.44
N ALA A 148 13.24 7.46 -10.88
CA ALA A 148 12.97 7.60 -12.30
C ALA A 148 14.23 8.17 -12.98
N SER A 149 14.83 7.39 -13.88
CA SER A 149 15.92 7.89 -14.73
C SER A 149 15.34 8.94 -15.68
N ALA A 150 15.89 10.16 -15.63
CA ALA A 150 15.53 11.27 -16.51
C ALA A 150 15.92 11.01 -17.98
#